data_AF-A0A7J7DAM8-F1
#
_entry.id   AF-A0A7J7DAM8-F1
#
_cell.length_a   1.000
_cell.length_b   1.000
_cell.length_c   1.000
_cell.angle_alpha   90.00
_cell.angle_beta   90.00
_cell.angle_gamma   90.00
#
_symmetry.space_group_name_H-M   'P 1'
#
loop_
_entity.id
_entity.type
_entity.pdbx_description
1 polymer ?
#
loop_
_entity_poly.entity_id
_entity_poly.type
_entity_poly.pdbx_seq_one_letter_code
_entity_poly.pdbx_strand_id
1 'polypeptide(L)'
;MFNGFKLVPKPGEDASGEDVHLHISLLVDISKDDDGHKLEFACSVWPDCLEIQKVYIFSHDKMLSRPYMGPEFRKLNGNLQKALYGFLE
;
A
#
# COMPACT_ATOMS: atom_id res chain seq x y z
N MET A 1 1.03 3.51 -9.01
CA MET A 1 0.26 2.33 -8.57
C MET A 1 -0.20 1.66 -9.83
N PHE A 2 0.53 0.63 -10.25
CA PHE A 2 0.22 -0.13 -11.45
C PHE A 2 0.26 -1.60 -11.04
N ASN A 3 -0.68 -2.39 -11.53
CA ASN A 3 -0.59 -3.83 -11.41
C ASN A 3 0.68 -4.29 -12.14
N GLY A 4 1.38 -5.24 -11.55
CA GLY A 4 2.65 -5.68 -12.10
C GLY A 4 3.01 -7.08 -11.64
N PHE A 5 4.18 -7.51 -12.06
CA PHE A 5 4.70 -8.82 -11.69
C PHE A 5 6.18 -8.75 -11.40
N LYS A 6 6.67 -9.72 -10.65
CA LYS A 6 8.09 -9.96 -10.41
C LYS A 6 8.40 -11.42 -10.70
N LEU A 7 9.53 -11.67 -11.34
CA LEU A 7 10.06 -13.00 -11.55
C LEU A 7 10.78 -13.47 -10.28
N VAL A 8 10.46 -14.67 -9.83
CA VAL A 8 11.02 -15.28 -8.62
C VAL A 8 11.60 -16.65 -9.01
N PRO A 9 12.79 -17.02 -8.51
CA PRO A 9 13.34 -18.36 -8.77
C PRO A 9 12.41 -19.45 -8.25
N LYS A 10 12.17 -20.50 -9.04
CA LYS A 10 11.39 -21.65 -8.57
C LYS A 10 12.11 -22.37 -7.41
N PRO A 11 11.42 -22.67 -6.31
CA PRO A 11 11.99 -23.50 -5.25
C PRO A 11 12.02 -24.99 -5.67
N GLY A 12 13.18 -25.64 -5.64
CA GLY A 12 13.34 -27.08 -5.89
C GLY A 12 14.64 -27.45 -6.63
N GLU A 13 15.00 -28.75 -6.67
CA GLU A 13 16.20 -29.25 -7.38
C GLU A 13 16.11 -29.10 -8.91
N ASP A 14 14.90 -28.98 -9.47
CA ASP A 14 14.64 -28.72 -10.89
C ASP A 14 14.49 -27.20 -11.19
N ALA A 15 15.36 -26.36 -10.61
CA ALA A 15 15.31 -24.88 -10.65
C ALA A 15 15.61 -24.23 -12.02
N SER A 16 15.25 -24.87 -13.15
CA SER A 16 15.48 -24.32 -14.50
C SER A 16 14.42 -23.30 -14.96
N GLY A 17 13.53 -22.83 -14.07
CA GLY A 17 12.46 -21.89 -14.42
C GLY A 17 12.22 -20.78 -13.42
N GLU A 18 11.68 -19.67 -13.92
CA GLU A 18 11.19 -18.54 -13.13
C GLU A 18 9.68 -18.72 -12.86
N ASP A 19 9.23 -18.27 -11.69
CA ASP A 19 7.82 -18.17 -11.33
C ASP A 19 7.39 -16.69 -11.28
N VAL A 20 6.10 -16.42 -11.47
CA VAL A 20 5.57 -15.05 -11.61
C VAL A 20 4.78 -14.66 -10.37
N HIS A 21 5.32 -13.75 -9.57
CA HIS A 21 4.60 -13.12 -8.47
C HIS A 21 3.87 -11.87 -8.96
N LEU A 22 2.55 -11.96 -9.06
CA LEU A 22 1.69 -10.83 -9.42
C LEU A 22 1.44 -9.95 -8.19
N HIS A 23 1.40 -8.63 -8.38
CA HIS A 23 0.81 -7.74 -7.41
C HIS A 23 -0.26 -6.86 -8.04
N ILE A 24 -1.29 -6.59 -7.26
CA ILE A 24 -2.36 -5.65 -7.62
C ILE A 24 -2.24 -4.38 -6.78
N SER A 25 -2.55 -3.25 -7.39
CA SER A 25 -2.68 -1.98 -6.67
C SER A 25 -4.02 -1.94 -5.95
N LEU A 26 -3.99 -1.65 -4.64
CA LEU A 26 -5.16 -1.51 -3.79
C LEU A 26 -5.17 -0.11 -3.18
N LEU A 27 -6.31 0.57 -3.24
CA LEU A 27 -6.59 1.80 -2.49
C LEU A 27 -7.61 1.49 -1.41
N VAL A 28 -7.31 1.90 -0.17
CA VAL A 28 -8.21 1.73 0.97
C VAL A 28 -8.57 3.11 1.49
N ASP A 29 -9.82 3.50 1.29
CA ASP A 29 -10.40 4.74 1.82
C ASP A 29 -11.12 4.47 3.12
N ILE A 30 -10.74 5.18 4.18
CA ILE A 30 -11.33 5.05 5.50
C ILE A 30 -11.89 6.41 5.91
N SER A 31 -13.22 6.51 5.94
CA SER A 31 -13.93 7.68 6.43
C SER A 31 -14.34 7.47 7.88
N LYS A 32 -14.24 8.51 8.69
CA LYS A 32 -14.82 8.56 10.03
C LYS A 32 -15.78 9.76 10.09
N ASP A 33 -17.04 9.49 10.42
CA ASP A 33 -18.12 10.47 10.47
C ASP A 33 -18.31 11.23 9.14
N ASP A 34 -19.05 12.34 9.16
CA ASP A 34 -19.40 13.15 7.97
C ASP A 34 -18.50 14.38 7.79
N ASP A 35 -17.31 14.39 8.41
CA ASP A 35 -16.37 15.53 8.46
C ASP A 35 -15.60 15.75 7.14
N GLY A 36 -15.91 14.97 6.10
CA GLY A 36 -15.33 15.13 4.75
C GLY A 36 -13.86 14.73 4.61
N HIS A 37 -13.20 14.33 5.70
CA HIS A 37 -11.84 13.81 5.73
C HIS A 37 -11.83 12.28 5.62
N LYS A 38 -10.97 11.77 4.76
CA LYS A 38 -10.71 10.34 4.57
C LYS A 38 -9.23 10.06 4.78
N LEU A 39 -8.92 8.93 5.40
CA LEU A 39 -7.58 8.37 5.45
C LEU A 39 -7.45 7.39 4.27
N GLU A 40 -6.53 7.67 3.35
CA GLU A 40 -6.29 6.83 2.18
C GLU A 40 -4.98 6.07 2.34
N PHE A 41 -5.03 4.76 2.13
CA PHE A 41 -3.88 3.88 2.03
C PHE A 41 -3.70 3.44 0.58
N ALA A 42 -2.47 3.63 0.10
CA ALA A 42 -2.03 3.10 -1.17
C ALA A 42 -1.18 1.86 -0.94
N CYS A 43 -1.66 0.70 -1.37
CA CYS A 43 -1.08 -0.60 -1.09
C CYS A 43 -0.75 -1.38 -2.37
N SER A 44 0.28 -2.22 -2.28
CA SER A 44 0.58 -3.27 -3.26
C SER A 44 0.28 -4.61 -2.60
N VAL A 45 -0.67 -5.37 -3.14
CA VAL A 45 -1.03 -6.68 -2.62
C VAL A 45 -0.30 -7.73 -3.42
N TRP A 46 0.62 -8.44 -2.77
CA TRP A 46 1.34 -9.61 -3.27
C TRP A 46 0.60 -10.89 -2.83
N PRO A 47 0.94 -12.07 -3.37
CA PRO A 47 0.28 -13.32 -2.98
C PRO A 47 0.44 -13.68 -1.50
N ASP A 48 1.55 -13.24 -0.90
CA ASP A 48 2.01 -13.59 0.44
C ASP A 48 1.98 -12.41 1.42
N CYS A 49 1.87 -11.17 0.94
CA CYS A 49 1.88 -9.99 1.81
C CYS A 49 1.18 -8.77 1.21
N LEU A 50 0.73 -7.87 2.09
CA LEU A 50 0.28 -6.54 1.73
C LEU A 50 1.41 -5.55 2.05
N GLU A 51 1.81 -4.72 1.09
CA GLU A 51 2.83 -3.69 1.26
C GLU A 51 2.18 -2.30 1.20
N ILE A 52 2.21 -1.55 2.30
CA ILE A 52 1.75 -0.16 2.33
C ILE A 52 2.80 0.72 1.64
N GLN A 53 2.43 1.37 0.54
CA GLN A 53 3.29 2.30 -0.20
C GLN A 53 3.20 3.72 0.36
N LYS A 54 1.98 4.20 0.62
CA LYS A 54 1.71 5.54 1.15
C LYS A 54 0.47 5.55 2.03
N VAL A 55 0.45 6.49 2.97
CA VAL A 55 -0.70 6.79 3.82
C VAL A 55 -0.83 8.31 3.88
N TYR A 56 -2.01 8.83 3.58
CA TYR A 56 -2.27 10.27 3.62
C TYR A 56 -3.73 10.58 3.91
N ILE A 57 -3.99 11.80 4.37
CA ILE A 57 -5.34 12.29 4.60
C ILE A 57 -5.79 13.03 3.35
N PHE A 58 -6.93 12.64 2.82
CA PHE A 58 -7.60 13.25 1.70
C PHE A 58 -8.87 13.96 2.16
N SER A 59 -8.99 15.27 1.92
CA SER A 59 -10.22 16.04 2.14
C SER A 59 -10.97 16.21 0.83
N HIS A 60 -12.28 15.98 0.83
CA HIS A 60 -13.14 16.24 -0.35
C HIS A 60 -13.26 17.73 -0.72
N ASP A 61 -12.69 18.63 0.08
CA ASP A 61 -12.72 20.06 -0.20
C ASP A 61 -11.86 20.37 -1.43
N LYS A 62 -12.53 20.73 -2.52
CA LYS A 62 -12.05 20.75 -3.92
C LYS A 62 -10.96 21.79 -4.23
N MET A 63 -10.27 22.33 -3.22
CA MET A 63 -9.44 23.52 -3.36
C MET A 63 -7.92 23.32 -3.27
N LEU A 64 -7.42 22.16 -2.83
CA LEU A 64 -5.97 21.94 -2.80
C LEU A 64 -5.52 21.27 -4.09
N SER A 65 -4.97 22.07 -5.01
CA SER A 65 -4.34 21.60 -6.26
C SER A 65 -3.22 20.58 -6.03
N ARG A 66 -2.68 20.50 -4.80
CA ARG A 66 -1.74 19.48 -4.34
C ARG A 66 -2.02 19.11 -2.88
N PRO A 67 -2.77 18.03 -2.60
CA PRO A 67 -2.90 17.53 -1.23
C PRO A 67 -1.55 17.01 -0.73
N TYR A 68 -1.33 17.10 0.59
CA TYR A 68 -0.15 16.54 1.21
C TYR A 68 -0.17 15.01 1.13
N MET A 69 0.77 14.42 0.40
CA MET A 69 0.80 12.98 0.08
C MET A 69 1.41 12.11 1.18
N GLY A 70 1.55 12.65 2.39
CA GLY A 70 2.21 11.95 3.49
C GLY A 70 3.73 11.84 3.31
N PRO A 71 4.44 11.40 4.36
CA PRO A 71 5.83 10.98 4.26
C PRO A 71 5.94 9.64 3.52
N GLU A 72 7.16 9.32 3.07
CA GLU A 72 7.44 7.99 2.52
C GLU A 72 7.30 6.93 3.61
N PHE A 73 6.43 5.93 3.41
CA PHE A 73 6.10 4.93 4.42
C PHE A 73 7.34 4.22 4.99
N ARG A 74 8.30 3.89 4.13
CA ARG A 74 9.58 3.24 4.50
C ARG A 74 10.45 4.09 5.43
N LYS A 75 10.26 5.41 5.47
CA LYS A 75 10.99 6.35 6.35
C LYS A 75 10.28 6.58 7.69
N LEU A 76 9.08 6.05 7.87
CA LEU A 76 8.39 6.11 9.16
C LEU A 76 9.13 5.27 10.20
N ASN A 77 8.96 5.61 11.47
CA ASN A 77 9.50 4.77 12.53
C ASN A 77 8.83 3.38 12.54
N GLY A 78 9.55 2.35 12.98
CA GLY A 78 9.07 0.97 12.90
C GLY A 78 7.81 0.69 13.75
N ASN A 79 7.61 1.43 14.85
CA ASN A 79 6.42 1.29 15.68
C ASN A 79 5.16 1.80 14.97
N LEU A 80 5.27 2.93 14.27
CA LEU A 80 4.18 3.50 13.48
C LEU A 80 3.88 2.63 12.26
N GLN A 81 4.91 2.11 11.58
CA GLN A 81 4.68 1.15 10.49
C GLN A 81 3.87 -0.06 10.96
N LYS A 82 4.25 -0.66 12.10
CA LYS A 82 3.51 -1.79 12.70
C LYS A 82 2.08 -1.41 13.09
N ALA A 83 1.88 -0.24 13.68
CA ALA A 83 0.56 0.24 14.05
C ALA A 83 -0.35 0.45 12.81
N LEU A 84 0.20 0.94 11.70
CA LEU A 84 -0.54 1.12 10.45
C LEU A 84 -0.90 -0.22 9.79
N TYR A 85 -0.01 -1.21 9.84
CA TYR A 85 -0.36 -2.57 9.41
C TYR A 85 -1.46 -3.17 10.28
N GLY A 86 -1.31 -3.12 11.60
CA GLY A 86 -2.33 -3.62 12.54
C GLY A 86 -3.64 -2.84 12.54
N PHE A 87 -3.70 -1.67 11.89
CA PHE A 87 -4.95 -0.94 11.67
C PHE A 87 -5.72 -1.46 10.44
N LEU A 88 -5.03 -2.10 9.48
CA LEU A 88 -5.64 -2.70 8.29
C LEU A 88 -6.00 -4.18 8.46
N GLU A 89 -5.53 -4.84 9.53
CA GLU A 89 -5.90 -6.19 9.94
C GLU A 89 -7.18 -6.20 10.79
#